data_AF-A0A3N5XAY8-F1
#
_entry.id   AF-A0A3N5XAY8-F1
#
_cell.length_a   1.000
_cell.length_b   1.000
_cell.length_c   1.000
_cell.angle_alpha   90.00
_cell.angle_beta   90.00
_cell.angle_gamma   90.00
#
_symmetry.space_group_name_H-M   'P 1'
#
loop_
_entity.id
_entity.type
_entity.pdbx_description
1 polymer ?
#
loop_
_entity_poly.entity_id
_entity_poly.type
_entity_poly.pdbx_seq_one_letter_code
_entity_poly.pdbx_strand_id
1 'polypeptide(L)' 'MNAAAPARNDAIREYWNHRIHDLEISRHEPGTAGFFADLDEYHFDKLHHLLRLVDFEGQRGRKVLDVGCGTGVDLVRF' A
#
# COMPACT_ATOMS: atom_id res chain seq x y z
N MET A 1 -8.94 26.89 14.41
CA MET A 1 -7.80 26.00 14.09
C MET A 1 -7.68 25.02 15.24
N ASN A 2 -8.16 23.78 15.08
CA ASN A 2 -8.17 22.81 16.18
C ASN A 2 -7.07 21.77 15.92
N ALA A 3 -5.95 21.93 16.60
CA ALA A 3 -4.85 20.98 16.55
C ALA A 3 -5.12 19.87 17.57
N ALA A 4 -5.64 18.73 17.10
CA ALA A 4 -5.67 17.47 17.83
C ALA A 4 -5.02 16.41 16.93
N ALA A 5 -4.04 15.59 17.33
CA ALA A 5 -3.21 15.53 18.53
C ALA A 5 -1.94 14.70 18.20
N PRO A 6 -0.72 15.12 18.57
CA PRO A 6 0.52 14.37 18.30
C PRO A 6 0.48 12.94 18.88
N ALA A 7 -0.11 12.76 20.07
CA ALA A 7 -0.27 11.45 20.71
C ALA A 7 -1.08 10.43 19.89
N ARG A 8 -2.00 10.89 19.02
CA ARG A 8 -2.78 9.99 18.14
C ARG A 8 -1.97 9.49 16.96
N ASN A 9 -1.11 10.35 16.39
CA ASN A 9 -0.27 9.98 15.25
C ASN A 9 0.84 9.02 15.66
N ASP A 10 1.40 9.17 16.87
CA ASP A 10 2.42 8.25 17.38
C ASP A 10 1.86 6.84 17.59
N ALA A 11 0.66 6.71 18.18
CA ALA A 11 -0.01 5.42 18.32
C ALA A 11 -0.35 4.76 16.97
N ILE A 12 -0.78 5.56 15.98
CA ILE A 12 -1.04 5.05 14.62
C ILE A 12 0.26 4.56 13.98
N ARG A 13 1.35 5.31 14.13
CA ARG A 13 2.67 4.93 13.59
C ARG A 13 3.18 3.65 14.24
N GLU A 14 3.12 3.57 15.56
CA GLU A 14 3.54 2.37 16.31
C GLU A 14 2.75 1.14 15.86
N TYR A 15 1.43 1.28 15.72
CA TYR A 15 0.57 0.20 15.25
C TYR A 15 1.00 -0.31 13.86
N TRP A 16 1.09 0.58 12.86
CA TRP A 16 1.39 0.16 11.49
C TRP A 16 2.82 -0.33 11.28
N ASN A 17 3.79 0.15 12.09
CA ASN A 17 5.16 -0.37 12.04
C ASN A 17 5.28 -1.84 12.50
N HIS A 18 4.35 -2.34 13.31
CA HIS A 18 4.39 -3.71 13.84
C HIS A 18 3.28 -4.62 13.28
N ARG A 19 2.35 -4.06 12.50
CA ARG A 19 1.14 -4.76 12.02
C ARG A 19 0.96 -4.57 10.52
N ILE A 20 2.05 -4.68 9.75
CA ILE A 20 1.91 -4.87 8.31
C ILE A 20 1.28 -6.25 8.13
N HIS A 21 0.03 -6.29 7.68
CA HIS A 21 -0.65 -7.54 7.38
C HIS A 21 0.13 -8.28 6.29
N ASP A 22 0.11 -9.61 6.35
CA ASP A 22 0.65 -10.49 5.31
C ASP A 22 2.18 -10.43 5.09
N LEU A 23 2.98 -9.90 6.03
CA LEU A 23 4.46 -9.98 5.92
C LEU A 23 4.98 -11.42 5.71
N GLU A 24 4.26 -12.42 6.22
CA GLU A 24 4.59 -13.84 6.06
C GLU A 24 4.45 -14.35 4.61
N ILE A 25 3.85 -13.57 3.71
CA ILE A 25 3.69 -13.94 2.30
C ILE A 25 5.03 -13.97 1.55
N SER A 26 5.97 -13.14 1.99
CA SER A 26 7.27 -13.00 1.34
C SER A 26 8.35 -13.69 2.17
N ARG A 27 9.27 -14.36 1.48
CA ARG A 27 10.53 -14.84 2.08
C ARG A 27 11.68 -13.85 1.89
N HIS A 28 11.44 -12.77 1.16
CA HIS A 28 12.43 -11.73 0.90
C HIS A 28 12.47 -10.73 2.07
N GLU A 29 13.64 -10.13 2.27
CA GLU A 29 13.80 -9.08 3.28
C GLU A 29 12.91 -7.86 2.93
N PRO A 30 12.15 -7.31 3.89
CA PRO A 30 11.35 -6.11 3.68
C PRO A 30 12.15 -4.97 3.06
N GLY A 31 11.58 -4.33 2.03
CA GLY A 31 12.23 -3.23 1.30
C GLY A 31 13.08 -3.65 0.10
N THR A 32 13.24 -4.95 -0.15
CA THR A 32 13.87 -5.46 -1.37
C THR A 32 12.89 -5.53 -2.55
N ALA A 33 13.40 -5.56 -3.78
CA ALA A 33 12.56 -5.71 -4.97
C ALA A 33 11.73 -7.01 -4.94
N GLY A 34 12.31 -8.12 -4.47
CA GLY A 34 11.61 -9.40 -4.33
C GLY A 34 10.46 -9.31 -3.33
N PHE A 35 10.64 -8.60 -2.22
CA PHE A 35 9.58 -8.36 -1.25
C PHE A 35 8.39 -7.62 -1.88
N PHE A 36 8.64 -6.54 -2.62
CA PHE A 36 7.56 -5.80 -3.29
C PHE A 36 6.89 -6.60 -4.40
N ALA A 37 7.62 -7.46 -5.12
CA ALA A 37 7.05 -8.36 -6.13
C ALA A 37 6.09 -9.38 -5.50
N ASP A 38 6.48 -10.01 -4.39
CA ASP A 38 5.62 -10.97 -3.67
C ASP A 38 4.33 -10.29 -3.16
N LEU A 39 4.42 -9.03 -2.69
CA LEU A 39 3.25 -8.25 -2.26
C LEU A 39 2.32 -7.90 -3.42
N ASP A 40 2.85 -7.52 -4.59
CA ASP A 40 2.04 -7.26 -5.79
C ASP A 40 1.31 -8.51 -6.25
N GLU A 41 2.01 -9.64 -6.36
CA GLU A 41 1.42 -10.91 -6.76
C GLU A 41 0.27 -11.31 -5.82
N TYR A 42 0.51 -11.30 -4.51
CA TYR A 42 -0.50 -11.66 -3.52
C TYR A 42 -1.70 -10.71 -3.51
N HIS A 43 -1.45 -9.40 -3.58
CA HIS A 43 -2.51 -8.40 -3.60
C HIS A 43 -3.45 -8.63 -4.79
N PHE A 44 -2.90 -8.81 -5.99
CA PHE A 44 -3.69 -8.98 -7.20
C PHE A 44 -4.17 -10.41 -7.44
N ASP A 45 -3.62 -11.43 -6.79
CA ASP A 45 -4.27 -12.75 -6.73
C ASP A 45 -5.60 -12.65 -5.96
N LYS A 46 -5.56 -12.03 -4.76
CA LYS A 46 -6.75 -11.84 -3.92
C LYS A 46 -7.73 -10.82 -4.48
N LEU A 47 -7.22 -9.72 -5.02
CA LEU A 47 -8.00 -8.59 -5.50
C LEU A 47 -7.95 -8.46 -7.03
N HIS A 48 -7.84 -9.57 -7.75
CA HIS A 48 -7.75 -9.64 -9.22
C HIS A 48 -8.84 -8.86 -9.97
N HIS A 49 -9.98 -8.59 -9.34
CA HIS A 49 -11.06 -7.80 -9.91
C HIS A 49 -10.70 -6.31 -10.03
N LEU A 50 -9.79 -5.78 -9.20
CA LEU A 50 -9.33 -4.38 -9.28
C LEU A 50 -8.68 -4.08 -10.64
N LEU A 51 -7.94 -5.03 -11.21
CA LEU A 51 -7.34 -4.92 -12.54
C LEU A 51 -8.37 -4.73 -13.67
N ARG A 52 -9.66 -5.02 -13.42
CA ARG A 52 -10.75 -4.82 -14.38
C ARG A 52 -11.61 -3.60 -14.06
N LEU A 53 -11.71 -3.24 -12.78
CA LEU A 53 -12.60 -2.17 -12.31
C LEU A 53 -11.92 -0.80 -12.31
N VAL A 54 -10.62 -0.76 -12.05
CA VAL A 54 -9.85 0.47 -11.99
C VAL A 54 -9.21 0.74 -13.34
N ASP A 55 -9.56 1.88 -13.93
CA ASP A 55 -8.90 2.37 -15.15
C ASP A 55 -7.61 3.12 -14.77
N PHE A 56 -6.56 2.33 -14.48
CA PHE A 56 -5.24 2.84 -14.12
C PHE A 56 -4.64 3.68 -15.26
N GLU A 57 -4.61 3.12 -16.48
CA GLU A 57 -4.06 3.79 -17.67
C GLU A 57 -4.78 5.10 -18.01
N GLY A 58 -6.09 5.17 -17.79
CA GLY A 58 -6.87 6.40 -17.97
C GLY A 58 -6.49 7.54 -17.03
N GLN A 59 -5.69 7.28 -15.98
CA GLN A 59 -5.16 8.33 -15.10
C GLN A 59 -3.77 8.84 -15.52
N ARG A 60 -3.18 8.30 -16.60
CA ARG A 60 -1.86 8.72 -17.09
C ARG A 60 -1.78 10.24 -17.26
N GLY A 61 -0.75 10.85 -16.66
CA GLY A 61 -0.51 12.29 -16.71
C GLY A 61 -1.35 13.13 -15.73
N ARG A 62 -2.19 12.50 -14.90
CA ARG A 62 -2.93 13.18 -13.83
C ARG A 62 -2.13 13.18 -12.53
N LYS A 63 -2.57 14.02 -11.59
CA LYS A 63 -2.09 14.00 -10.20
C LYS A 63 -3.01 13.09 -9.39
N VAL A 64 -2.49 11.94 -8.98
CA VAL A 64 -3.22 10.94 -8.19
C VAL A 64 -2.78 11.03 -6.72
N LEU A 65 -3.74 10.92 -5.80
CA LEU A 65 -3.51 10.80 -4.36
C LEU A 65 -4.03 9.45 -3.89
N ASP A 66 -3.13 8.61 -3.40
CA ASP A 66 -3.47 7.36 -2.73
C ASP A 66 -3.44 7.57 -1.21
N VAL A 67 -4.60 7.47 -0.57
CA VAL A 67 -4.77 7.72 0.88
C VAL A 67 -4.73 6.39 1.62
N GLY A 68 -3.69 6.22 2.45
CA GLY A 68 -3.47 4.94 3.13
C GLY A 68 -2.83 3.91 2.22
N CYS A 69 -1.91 4.35 1.34
CA CYS A 69 -1.29 3.57 0.28
C CYS A 69 -0.51 2.32 0.73
N GLY A 70 -0.27 2.13 2.03
CA GLY A 70 0.53 1.01 2.55
C GLY A 70 1.91 0.96 1.89
N THR A 71 2.24 -0.17 1.27
CA THR A 71 3.48 -0.36 0.51
C THR A 71 3.44 0.18 -0.92
N GLY A 72 2.32 0.77 -1.35
CA GLY A 72 2.17 1.43 -2.66
C GLY A 72 1.88 0.47 -3.82
N VAL A 73 1.36 -0.73 -3.56
CA VAL A 73 1.12 -1.77 -4.58
C VAL A 73 0.15 -1.32 -5.67
N ASP A 74 -0.93 -0.62 -5.31
CA ASP A 74 -1.83 -0.02 -6.30
C ASP A 74 -1.20 1.21 -6.96
N LEU A 75 -0.49 2.02 -6.18
CA LEU A 75 0.08 3.30 -6.62
C LEU A 75 1.02 3.14 -7.82
N VAL A 76 1.81 2.07 -7.86
CA VAL A 76 2.76 1.83 -8.97
C VAL A 76 2.09 1.52 -10.31
N ARG A 77 0.78 1.31 -10.34
CA ARG A 77 0.02 1.06 -11.58
C ARG A 77 -0.56 2.33 -12.21
N PHE A 78 -0.65 3.44 -11.48
CA PHE A 78 -1.13 4.75 -11.98
C PHE A 78 -0.02 5.54 -12.68
#